data_AF-A0A7U3UYX7-F1
#
_entry.id   AF-A0A7U3UYX7-F1
#
_cell.length_a   1.000
_cell.length_b   1.000
_cell.length_c   1.000
_cell.angle_alpha   90.00
_cell.angle_beta   90.00
_cell.angle_gamma   90.00
#
_symmetry.space_group_name_H-M   'P 1'
#
loop_
_entity.id
_entity.type
_entity.pdbx_description
1 polymer ?
#
loop_
_entity_poly.entity_id
_entity_poly.type
_entity_poly.pdbx_seq_one_letter_code
_entity_poly.pdbx_strand_id
1 'polypeptide(L)'
;MADTGGGAETGTDAGTGTVAGAVTGGAAGLPRGRGHRDLELRPFPAITAGTPAAQRQALADLRAWAEQGAVDAIDWYLRDKRAKRTASRLLQGLAIVFAVAGTAIPLGAAATGSSGQGWGYVLLAAAAGCKGFDHFFGLSASWMRDIAAAHALRFELGEVRLEWAADVLRAGPAGQVRPDAPLEPAEVERQLALIGRLTAAVRGQVERETSTWQAEFGAATRQLHEQGGLPVPDRPPGA
;
A
#
# COMPACT_ATOMS: atom_id res chain seq x y z
N MET A 1 -87.61 -15.94 -1.92
CA MET A 1 -88.59 -14.92 -2.34
C MET A 1 -88.00 -13.57 -1.96
N ALA A 2 -87.70 -12.74 -2.99
CA ALA A 2 -87.06 -11.39 -2.97
C ALA A 2 -85.61 -11.35 -2.42
N ASP A 3 -84.53 -10.96 -3.11
CA ASP A 3 -84.20 -10.05 -4.23
C ASP A 3 -84.42 -8.54 -4.00
N THR A 4 -83.46 -7.76 -4.54
CA THR A 4 -83.27 -6.29 -4.63
C THR A 4 -82.65 -5.65 -3.38
N GLY A 5 -81.56 -4.89 -3.42
CA GLY A 5 -80.76 -4.31 -4.51
C GLY A 5 -80.04 -3.06 -3.95
N GLY A 6 -78.85 -2.72 -4.46
CA GLY A 6 -78.14 -1.51 -4.06
C GLY A 6 -76.72 -1.40 -4.63
N GLY A 7 -76.62 -1.00 -5.90
CA GLY A 7 -75.38 -0.46 -6.51
C GLY A 7 -75.00 0.89 -5.90
N ALA A 8 -73.72 1.27 -5.80
CA ALA A 8 -72.88 1.86 -6.87
C ALA A 8 -73.43 3.26 -7.26
N GLU A 9 -72.71 4.39 -7.30
CA GLU A 9 -71.30 4.80 -7.47
C GLU A 9 -71.15 6.20 -6.77
N THR A 10 -69.99 6.81 -6.50
CA THR A 10 -69.13 7.56 -7.45
C THR A 10 -67.98 8.26 -6.70
N GLY A 11 -66.84 8.44 -7.38
CA GLY A 11 -65.74 9.36 -7.02
C GLY A 11 -64.40 8.64 -7.04
N THR A 12 -63.77 8.38 -8.20
CA THR A 12 -63.05 9.34 -9.06
C THR A 12 -62.29 10.39 -8.28
N ASP A 13 -61.00 10.14 -8.04
CA ASP A 13 -60.01 11.16 -8.38
C ASP A 13 -58.75 10.50 -8.96
N ALA A 14 -58.28 11.10 -10.04
CA ALA A 14 -57.17 10.69 -10.87
C ALA A 14 -56.00 11.65 -10.64
N GLY A 15 -54.77 11.15 -10.65
CA GLY A 15 -53.57 11.99 -10.52
C GLY A 15 -52.31 11.16 -10.27
N THR A 16 -51.84 10.36 -11.23
CA THR A 16 -50.73 10.72 -12.15
C THR A 16 -49.39 10.93 -11.44
N GLY A 17 -48.46 9.98 -11.60
CA GLY A 17 -47.09 10.14 -11.11
C GLY A 17 -46.19 8.91 -11.20
N THR A 18 -46.33 8.09 -12.25
CA THR A 18 -45.31 7.09 -12.60
C THR A 18 -44.07 7.83 -13.12
N VAL A 19 -42.96 7.74 -12.41
CA VAL A 19 -41.64 8.04 -12.97
C VAL A 19 -40.82 6.76 -13.00
N ALA A 20 -41.02 6.02 -14.09
CA ALA A 20 -40.10 5.00 -14.56
C ALA A 20 -38.82 5.70 -15.05
N GLY A 21 -37.76 5.64 -14.26
CA GLY A 21 -36.42 6.02 -14.66
C GLY A 21 -35.60 4.77 -14.99
N ALA A 22 -35.84 4.18 -16.16
CA ALA A 22 -34.94 3.20 -16.75
C ALA A 22 -33.65 3.92 -17.17
N VAL A 23 -32.56 3.74 -16.42
CA VAL A 23 -31.22 4.04 -16.89
C VAL A 23 -30.67 2.77 -17.56
N THR A 24 -30.96 2.63 -18.84
CA THR A 24 -30.15 1.88 -19.79
C THR A 24 -28.95 2.76 -20.15
N GLY A 25 -27.85 2.59 -19.42
CA GLY A 25 -26.56 3.17 -19.73
C GLY A 25 -25.57 2.08 -20.12
N GLY A 26 -25.61 1.66 -21.38
CA GLY A 26 -24.54 0.88 -21.99
C GLY A 26 -23.28 1.74 -22.09
N ALA A 27 -22.40 1.62 -21.10
CA ALA A 27 -21.03 2.12 -21.20
C ALA A 27 -20.15 0.95 -21.67
N ALA A 28 -19.80 1.01 -22.95
CA ALA A 28 -18.81 0.16 -23.58
C ALA A 28 -17.58 -0.01 -22.67
N GLY A 29 -17.12 -1.26 -22.55
CA GLY A 29 -15.95 -1.62 -21.78
C GLY A 29 -14.73 -0.84 -22.24
N LEU A 30 -14.38 0.19 -21.49
CA LEU A 30 -13.03 0.73 -21.51
C LEU A 30 -12.10 -0.37 -20.97
N PRO A 31 -10.94 -0.60 -21.60
CA PRO A 31 -10.00 -1.59 -21.13
C PRO A 31 -9.65 -1.24 -19.68
N ARG A 32 -9.90 -2.18 -18.76
CA ARG A 32 -9.47 -2.09 -17.37
C ARG A 32 -7.94 -2.11 -17.38
N GLY A 33 -7.36 -0.93 -17.62
CA GLY A 33 -5.98 -0.66 -17.36
C GLY A 33 -5.73 -1.05 -15.92
N ARG A 34 -4.82 -2.00 -15.73
CA ARG A 34 -4.24 -2.38 -14.44
C ARG A 34 -3.43 -1.18 -13.94
N GLY A 35 -4.14 -0.10 -13.62
CA GLY A 35 -3.60 1.14 -13.09
C GLY A 35 -3.04 0.86 -11.71
N HIS A 36 -1.90 1.48 -11.42
CA HIS A 36 -1.31 1.57 -10.10
C HIS A 36 -2.42 1.73 -9.07
N ARG A 37 -2.72 0.66 -8.33
CA ARG A 37 -3.47 0.81 -7.10
C ARG A 37 -2.46 1.38 -6.13
N ASP A 38 -2.47 2.70 -5.98
CA ASP A 38 -2.08 3.28 -4.71
C ASP A 38 -2.84 2.53 -3.60
N LEU A 39 -2.37 2.61 -2.36
CA LEU A 39 -3.12 2.14 -1.19
C LEU A 39 -4.38 2.99 -0.99
N GLU A 40 -5.19 3.18 -2.04
CA GLU A 40 -6.45 3.87 -2.03
C GLU A 40 -7.37 3.15 -1.06
N LEU A 41 -8.10 3.97 -0.32
CA LEU A 41 -9.15 3.57 0.59
C LEU A 41 -10.22 2.85 -0.21
N ARG A 42 -10.08 1.53 -0.29
CA ARG A 42 -11.09 0.68 -0.94
C ARG A 42 -12.43 0.97 -0.27
N PRO A 43 -13.50 1.19 -1.04
CA PRO A 43 -14.80 1.50 -0.46
C PRO A 43 -15.20 0.38 0.49
N PHE A 44 -15.59 0.78 1.70
CA PHE A 44 -16.05 -0.17 2.71
C PHE A 44 -17.30 -0.90 2.18
N PRO A 45 -17.39 -2.23 2.32
CA PRO A 45 -18.53 -2.97 1.81
C PRO A 45 -19.82 -2.55 2.52
N ALA A 46 -20.93 -2.50 1.78
CA ALA A 46 -22.23 -2.26 2.38
C ALA A 46 -22.63 -3.45 3.26
N ILE A 47 -23.05 -3.19 4.50
CA ILE A 47 -23.37 -4.23 5.48
C ILE A 47 -24.89 -4.40 5.55
N THR A 48 -25.36 -5.58 5.18
CA THR A 48 -26.75 -5.99 5.37
C THR A 48 -26.81 -7.18 6.32
N ALA A 49 -27.48 -7.04 7.46
CA ALA A 49 -27.57 -8.09 8.48
C ALA A 49 -29.03 -8.43 8.87
N GLY A 50 -29.99 -8.07 8.03
CA GLY A 50 -31.43 -8.25 8.32
C GLY A 50 -31.89 -9.72 8.37
N THR A 51 -31.10 -10.64 7.86
CA THR A 51 -31.35 -12.09 7.95
C THR A 51 -30.05 -12.82 8.35
N PRO A 52 -30.13 -14.02 8.95
CA PRO A 52 -28.94 -14.82 9.26
C PRO A 52 -28.05 -15.12 8.04
N ALA A 53 -28.66 -15.33 6.88
CA ALA A 53 -27.94 -15.51 5.62
C ALA A 53 -27.25 -14.22 5.17
N ALA A 54 -27.91 -13.06 5.27
CA ALA A 54 -27.32 -11.77 4.94
C ALA A 54 -26.17 -11.40 5.89
N GLN A 55 -26.29 -11.72 7.18
CA GLN A 55 -25.22 -11.53 8.16
C GLN A 55 -23.96 -12.33 7.81
N ARG A 56 -24.11 -13.62 7.45
CA ARG A 56 -23.00 -14.45 6.97
C ARG A 56 -22.35 -13.86 5.72
N GLN A 57 -23.16 -13.41 4.76
CA GLN A 57 -22.66 -12.80 3.53
C GLN A 57 -21.87 -11.52 3.83
N ALA A 58 -22.39 -10.65 4.70
CA ALA A 58 -21.71 -9.41 5.10
C ALA A 58 -20.34 -9.69 5.76
N LEU A 59 -20.23 -10.72 6.60
CA LEU A 59 -18.95 -11.16 7.19
C LEU A 59 -17.98 -11.70 6.14
N ALA A 60 -18.47 -12.47 5.17
CA ALA A 60 -17.67 -12.95 4.05
C ALA A 60 -17.17 -11.80 3.17
N ASP A 61 -18.02 -10.80 2.89
CA ASP A 61 -17.66 -9.62 2.11
C ASP A 61 -16.64 -8.75 2.84
N LEU A 62 -16.79 -8.56 4.15
CA LEU A 62 -15.81 -7.86 5.00
C LEU A 62 -14.46 -8.58 5.02
N ARG A 63 -14.47 -9.90 5.18
CA ARG A 63 -13.25 -10.71 5.09
C ARG A 63 -12.59 -10.55 3.72
N ALA A 64 -13.35 -10.67 2.63
CA ALA A 64 -12.82 -10.55 1.29
C ALA A 64 -12.23 -9.15 1.04
N TRP A 65 -12.89 -8.10 1.52
CA TRP A 65 -12.39 -6.73 1.48
C TRP A 65 -11.05 -6.59 2.22
N ALA A 66 -10.95 -7.12 3.45
CA ALA A 66 -9.73 -7.05 4.26
C ALA A 66 -8.58 -7.88 3.66
N GLU A 67 -8.85 -9.11 3.22
CA GLU A 67 -7.85 -9.96 2.56
C GLU A 67 -7.29 -9.32 1.29
N GLN A 68 -8.17 -8.77 0.46
CA GLN A 68 -7.76 -8.08 -0.75
C GLN A 68 -6.98 -6.81 -0.44
N GLY A 69 -7.35 -6.07 0.61
CA GLY A 69 -6.57 -4.92 1.09
C GLY A 69 -5.14 -5.32 1.51
N ALA A 70 -4.99 -6.45 2.22
CA ALA A 70 -3.68 -6.98 2.56
C ALA A 70 -2.89 -7.44 1.32
N VAL A 71 -3.54 -8.13 0.38
CA VAL A 71 -2.91 -8.56 -0.88
C VAL A 71 -2.47 -7.39 -1.73
N ASP A 72 -3.31 -6.37 -1.90
CA ASP A 72 -2.98 -5.14 -2.63
C ASP A 72 -1.78 -4.44 -1.96
N ALA A 73 -1.74 -4.39 -0.63
CA ALA A 73 -0.60 -3.84 0.11
C ALA A 73 0.70 -4.64 -0.11
N ILE A 74 0.64 -5.97 0.01
CA ILE A 74 1.78 -6.87 -0.28
C ILE A 74 2.30 -6.62 -1.70
N ASP A 75 1.40 -6.59 -2.67
CA ASP A 75 1.71 -6.37 -4.07
C ASP A 75 2.33 -4.98 -4.31
N TRP A 76 1.82 -3.95 -3.63
CA TRP A 76 2.39 -2.60 -3.65
C TRP A 76 3.82 -2.60 -3.09
N TYR A 77 4.05 -3.21 -1.93
CA TYR A 77 5.39 -3.33 -1.33
C TYR A 77 6.39 -4.05 -2.22
N LEU A 78 5.93 -5.04 -3.00
CA LEU A 78 6.77 -5.77 -3.94
C LEU A 78 6.99 -5.03 -5.27
N ARG A 79 5.99 -4.30 -5.78
CA ARG A 79 6.01 -3.68 -7.12
C ARG A 79 6.42 -2.19 -7.15
N ASP A 80 5.97 -1.39 -6.19
CA ASP A 80 5.78 0.05 -6.38
C ASP A 80 7.07 0.88 -6.31
N LYS A 81 7.91 0.70 -5.28
CA LYS A 81 9.05 1.61 -5.04
C LYS A 81 10.40 1.14 -5.57
N ARG A 82 10.54 -0.15 -5.90
CA ARG A 82 11.84 -0.81 -6.11
C ARG A 82 12.35 -0.84 -7.53
N ALA A 83 11.47 -0.91 -8.52
CA ALA A 83 11.94 -1.01 -9.90
C ALA A 83 12.27 0.38 -10.47
N LYS A 84 11.36 1.35 -10.31
CA LYS A 84 11.47 2.64 -11.00
C LYS A 84 12.50 3.59 -10.38
N ARG A 85 12.49 3.76 -9.05
CA ARG A 85 13.46 4.65 -8.36
C ARG A 85 14.84 4.04 -8.27
N THR A 86 14.93 2.73 -8.01
CA THR A 86 16.21 2.04 -7.94
C THR A 86 16.83 1.95 -9.32
N ALA A 87 16.12 1.54 -10.38
CA ALA A 87 16.71 1.52 -11.73
C ALA A 87 17.25 2.90 -12.14
N SER A 88 16.51 3.98 -11.89
CA SER A 88 16.97 5.34 -12.20
C SER A 88 18.23 5.72 -11.41
N ARG A 89 18.31 5.39 -10.11
CA ARG A 89 19.46 5.73 -9.26
C ARG A 89 20.66 4.82 -9.49
N LEU A 90 20.44 3.54 -9.79
CA LEU A 90 21.47 2.59 -10.22
C LEU A 90 22.09 3.07 -11.54
N LEU A 91 21.28 3.46 -12.53
CA LEU A 91 21.76 4.01 -13.79
C LEU A 91 22.59 5.27 -13.56
N GLN A 92 22.14 6.15 -12.67
CA GLN A 92 22.86 7.39 -12.36
C GLN A 92 24.21 7.11 -11.67
N GLY A 93 24.25 6.17 -10.73
CA GLY A 93 25.48 5.73 -10.09
C GLY A 93 26.44 5.07 -11.07
N LEU A 94 25.95 4.15 -11.92
CA LEU A 94 26.72 3.53 -12.99
C LEU A 94 27.23 4.54 -14.01
N ALA A 95 26.42 5.53 -14.39
CA ALA A 95 26.84 6.60 -15.29
C ALA A 95 27.98 7.43 -14.70
N ILE A 96 27.93 7.75 -13.40
CA ILE A 96 29.03 8.45 -12.71
C ILE A 96 30.28 7.56 -12.66
N VAL A 97 30.14 6.29 -12.29
CA VAL A 97 31.27 5.33 -12.25
C VAL A 97 31.90 5.18 -13.65
N PHE A 98 31.11 5.06 -14.71
CA PHE A 98 31.62 4.97 -16.07
C PHE A 98 32.22 6.29 -16.57
N ALA A 99 31.64 7.44 -16.21
CA ALA A 99 32.23 8.74 -16.53
C ALA A 99 33.60 8.93 -15.84
N VAL A 100 33.70 8.48 -14.58
CA VAL A 100 34.94 8.52 -13.80
C VAL A 100 35.97 7.52 -14.35
N ALA A 101 35.59 6.27 -14.60
CA ALA A 101 36.48 5.27 -15.18
C ALA A 101 36.94 5.65 -16.60
N GLY A 102 36.02 6.18 -17.42
CA GLY A 102 36.28 6.64 -18.78
C GLY A 102 37.22 7.85 -18.86
N THR A 103 37.29 8.66 -17.81
CA THR A 103 38.25 9.78 -17.72
C THR A 103 39.55 9.40 -17.03
N ALA A 104 39.51 8.50 -16.03
CA ALA A 104 40.69 8.07 -15.29
C ALA A 104 41.64 7.16 -16.10
N ILE A 105 41.11 6.25 -16.93
CA ILE A 105 41.91 5.28 -17.70
C ILE A 105 42.84 5.97 -18.73
N PRO A 106 42.38 6.92 -19.56
CA PRO A 106 43.25 7.62 -20.51
C PRO A 106 44.29 8.53 -19.83
N LEU A 107 43.92 9.16 -18.71
CA LEU A 107 44.79 10.09 -17.98
C LEU A 107 45.88 9.35 -17.18
N GLY A 108 45.58 8.18 -16.63
CA GLY A 108 46.58 7.31 -16.04
C GLY A 108 47.63 6.84 -17.04
N ALA A 109 47.23 6.54 -18.27
CA ALA A 109 48.15 6.19 -19.36
C ALA A 109 49.01 7.38 -19.83
N ALA A 110 48.51 8.61 -19.75
CA ALA A 110 49.26 9.83 -20.05
C ALA A 110 50.19 10.29 -18.90
N ALA A 111 49.89 9.92 -17.65
CA ALA A 111 50.57 10.40 -16.45
C ALA A 111 51.78 9.55 -16.00
N THR A 112 52.04 8.40 -16.63
CA THR A 112 53.23 7.56 -16.36
C THR A 112 54.57 8.24 -16.71
N GLY A 113 54.55 9.51 -17.15
CA GLY A 113 55.72 10.31 -17.48
C GLY A 113 56.33 11.21 -16.38
N SER A 114 55.62 11.66 -15.32
CA SER A 114 56.26 12.41 -14.21
C SER A 114 55.37 12.71 -13.00
N SER A 115 55.93 12.48 -11.80
CA SER A 115 55.70 13.10 -10.48
C SER A 115 54.26 13.49 -10.05
N GLY A 116 53.60 12.56 -9.35
CA GLY A 116 52.65 12.83 -8.24
C GLY A 116 51.26 13.38 -8.55
N GLN A 117 51.10 14.23 -9.58
CA GLN A 117 49.87 14.98 -9.85
C GLN A 117 48.71 14.10 -10.35
N GLY A 118 48.99 12.95 -10.97
CA GLY A 118 47.98 12.03 -11.49
C GLY A 118 47.22 11.23 -10.43
N TRP A 119 47.84 10.98 -9.26
CA TRP A 119 47.25 10.17 -8.20
C TRP A 119 46.08 10.85 -7.49
N GLY A 120 46.04 12.18 -7.47
CA GLY A 120 44.92 12.94 -6.91
C GLY A 120 43.58 12.65 -7.62
N TYR A 121 43.61 12.51 -8.95
CA TYR A 121 42.42 12.15 -9.73
C TYR A 121 41.99 10.70 -9.51
N VAL A 122 42.94 9.78 -9.32
CA VAL A 122 42.66 8.38 -8.97
C VAL A 122 42.02 8.28 -7.59
N LEU A 123 42.51 9.04 -6.61
CA LEU A 123 41.93 9.09 -5.26
C LEU A 123 40.54 9.75 -5.27
N LEU A 124 40.33 10.81 -6.05
CA LEU A 124 39.01 11.41 -6.26
C LEU A 124 38.04 10.43 -6.93
N ALA A 125 38.51 9.69 -7.93
CA ALA A 125 37.76 8.64 -8.61
C ALA A 125 37.36 7.52 -7.63
N ALA A 126 38.30 7.07 -6.79
CA ALA A 126 38.05 6.08 -5.76
C ALA A 126 37.04 6.57 -4.72
N ALA A 127 37.18 7.81 -4.23
CA ALA A 127 36.24 8.41 -3.29
C ALA A 127 34.82 8.55 -3.88
N ALA A 128 34.71 8.94 -5.15
CA ALA A 128 33.44 8.97 -5.87
C ALA A 128 32.83 7.56 -6.03
N GLY A 129 33.67 6.57 -6.32
CA GLY A 129 33.27 5.15 -6.39
C GLY A 129 32.76 4.63 -5.05
N CYS A 130 33.46 4.91 -3.95
CA CYS A 130 33.03 4.57 -2.58
C CYS A 130 31.67 5.22 -2.25
N LYS A 131 31.50 6.51 -2.53
CA LYS A 131 30.22 7.21 -2.30
C LYS A 131 29.08 6.63 -3.13
N GLY A 132 29.36 6.25 -4.38
CA GLY A 132 28.42 5.53 -5.22
C GLY A 132 28.02 4.22 -4.55
N PHE A 133 28.99 3.40 -4.17
CA PHE A 133 28.80 2.12 -3.49
C PHE A 133 27.94 2.27 -2.23
N ASP A 134 28.21 3.22 -1.34
CA ASP A 134 27.39 3.48 -0.14
C ASP A 134 25.93 3.78 -0.48
N HIS A 135 25.68 4.51 -1.58
CA HIS A 135 24.32 4.74 -2.07
C HIS A 135 23.65 3.45 -2.54
N PHE A 136 24.37 2.59 -3.28
CA PHE A 136 23.86 1.27 -3.71
C PHE A 136 23.47 0.40 -2.51
N PHE A 137 24.29 0.36 -1.44
CA PHE A 137 23.99 -0.42 -0.25
C PHE A 137 22.82 0.18 0.57
N GLY A 138 22.72 1.51 0.65
CA GLY A 138 21.54 2.17 1.23
C GLY A 138 20.24 1.84 0.48
N LEU A 139 20.31 1.73 -0.84
CA LEU A 139 19.18 1.28 -1.67
C LEU A 139 18.83 -0.20 -1.39
N SER A 140 19.82 -1.07 -1.19
CA SER A 140 19.57 -2.46 -0.81
C SER A 140 18.93 -2.59 0.57
N ALA A 141 19.24 -1.71 1.52
CA ALA A 141 18.62 -1.71 2.85
C ALA A 141 17.13 -1.36 2.76
N SER A 142 16.77 -0.34 1.97
CA SER A 142 15.38 -0.01 1.67
C SER A 142 14.66 -1.16 0.96
N TRP A 143 15.33 -1.79 -0.02
CA TRP A 143 14.82 -3.01 -0.66
C TRP A 143 14.77 -4.25 0.25
N MET A 144 15.47 -4.31 1.37
CA MET A 144 15.23 -5.38 2.35
C MET A 144 14.03 -5.03 3.25
N ARG A 145 13.89 -3.75 3.61
CA ARG A 145 12.78 -3.25 4.44
C ARG A 145 11.41 -3.52 3.83
N ASP A 146 11.20 -3.23 2.54
CA ASP A 146 9.89 -3.54 1.94
C ASP A 146 9.66 -5.04 1.64
N ILE A 147 10.70 -5.91 1.57
CA ILE A 147 10.50 -7.37 1.55
C ILE A 147 9.97 -7.79 2.91
N ALA A 148 10.61 -7.31 3.98
CA ALA A 148 10.20 -7.62 5.35
C ALA A 148 8.75 -7.18 5.61
N ALA A 149 8.37 -5.99 5.11
CA ALA A 149 6.99 -5.51 5.12
C ALA A 149 6.02 -6.49 4.45
N ALA A 150 6.32 -6.88 3.21
CA ALA A 150 5.50 -7.81 2.44
C ALA A 150 5.42 -9.20 3.12
N HIS A 151 6.51 -9.69 3.70
CA HIS A 151 6.54 -10.96 4.42
C HIS A 151 5.71 -10.91 5.71
N ALA A 152 5.81 -9.84 6.49
CA ALA A 152 5.01 -9.66 7.69
C ALA A 152 3.50 -9.69 7.37
N LEU A 153 3.08 -8.99 6.31
CA LEU A 153 1.68 -9.00 5.88
C LEU A 153 1.24 -10.36 5.32
N ARG A 154 2.11 -11.06 4.58
CA ARG A 154 1.83 -12.43 4.09
C ARG A 154 1.64 -13.42 5.23
N PHE A 155 2.48 -13.33 6.26
CA PHE A 155 2.39 -14.17 7.45
C PHE A 155 1.06 -13.93 8.17
N GLU A 156 0.74 -12.66 8.47
CA GLU A 156 -0.53 -12.31 9.13
C GLU A 156 -1.75 -12.75 8.32
N LEU A 157 -1.73 -12.54 7.00
CA LEU A 157 -2.80 -13.00 6.10
C LEU A 157 -2.96 -14.53 6.14
N GLY A 158 -1.84 -15.27 6.19
CA GLY A 158 -1.82 -16.71 6.32
C GLY A 158 -2.47 -17.19 7.63
N GLU A 159 -2.06 -16.59 8.75
CA GLU A 159 -2.59 -16.89 10.08
C GLU A 159 -4.10 -16.62 10.17
N VAL A 160 -4.57 -15.46 9.69
CA VAL A 160 -6.01 -15.11 9.66
C VAL A 160 -6.81 -16.11 8.81
N ARG A 161 -6.29 -16.51 7.65
CA ARG A 161 -6.95 -17.50 6.78
C ARG A 161 -7.02 -18.87 7.43
N LEU A 162 -5.95 -19.29 8.11
CA LEU A 162 -5.89 -20.56 8.79
C LEU A 162 -6.84 -20.60 9.99
N GLU A 163 -6.87 -19.53 10.80
CA GLU A 163 -7.76 -19.41 11.94
C GLU A 163 -9.23 -19.40 11.51
N TRP A 164 -9.55 -18.67 10.43
CA TRP A 164 -10.88 -18.71 9.83
C TRP A 164 -11.26 -20.11 9.33
N ALA A 165 -10.33 -20.81 8.66
CA ALA A 165 -10.57 -22.17 8.20
C ALA A 165 -10.82 -23.14 9.38
N ALA A 166 -10.04 -23.00 10.45
CA ALA A 166 -10.23 -23.77 11.67
C ALA A 166 -11.61 -23.50 12.30
N ASP A 167 -12.07 -22.26 12.31
CA ASP A 167 -13.39 -21.88 12.81
C ASP A 167 -14.53 -22.50 11.99
N VAL A 168 -14.43 -22.46 10.66
CA VAL A 168 -15.39 -23.13 9.77
C VAL A 168 -15.42 -24.64 10.02
N LEU A 169 -14.25 -25.26 10.25
CA LEU A 169 -14.18 -26.70 10.56
C LEU A 169 -14.77 -27.03 11.94
N ARG A 170 -14.58 -26.17 12.95
CA ARG A 170 -15.15 -26.33 14.30
C ARG A 170 -16.67 -26.19 14.30
N ALA A 171 -17.23 -25.32 13.45
CA ALA A 171 -18.67 -25.16 13.27
C ALA A 171 -19.36 -26.43 12.71
N GLY A 172 -18.58 -27.41 12.23
CA GLY A 172 -19.07 -28.68 11.72
C GLY A 172 -19.45 -28.64 10.23
N PRO A 173 -19.83 -29.79 9.64
CA PRO A 173 -20.17 -29.87 8.22
C PRO A 173 -21.33 -28.93 7.89
N ALA A 174 -21.23 -28.19 6.78
CA ALA A 174 -22.23 -27.23 6.30
C ALA A 174 -23.67 -27.80 6.16
N GLY A 175 -23.84 -29.12 6.21
CA GLY A 175 -25.15 -29.80 6.22
C GLY A 175 -25.86 -29.84 7.59
N GLN A 176 -25.17 -29.55 8.70
CA GLN A 176 -25.77 -29.46 10.05
C GLN A 176 -26.03 -28.03 10.51
N VAL A 177 -25.37 -27.05 9.89
CA VAL A 177 -25.68 -25.62 10.11
C VAL A 177 -26.85 -25.26 9.19
N ARG A 178 -28.04 -25.14 9.76
CA ARG A 178 -29.20 -24.67 8.99
C ARG A 178 -28.88 -23.28 8.40
N PRO A 179 -29.05 -23.05 7.08
CA PRO A 179 -28.70 -21.78 6.44
C PRO A 179 -29.53 -20.57 6.93
N ASP A 180 -30.55 -20.81 7.76
CA ASP A 180 -31.37 -19.79 8.44
C ASP A 180 -31.13 -19.73 9.96
N ALA A 181 -30.21 -20.54 10.50
CA ALA A 181 -29.83 -20.40 11.91
C ALA A 181 -28.97 -19.14 12.08
N PRO A 182 -29.28 -18.28 13.08
CA PRO A 182 -28.43 -17.17 13.47
C PRO A 182 -27.02 -17.68 13.83
N LEU A 183 -26.01 -16.86 13.54
CA LEU A 183 -24.69 -17.07 14.14
C LEU A 183 -24.77 -16.72 15.62
N GLU A 184 -24.07 -17.51 16.45
CA GLU A 184 -23.88 -17.15 17.85
C GLU A 184 -23.12 -15.81 17.95
N PRO A 185 -23.48 -14.90 18.88
CA PRO A 185 -22.81 -13.61 19.00
C PRO A 185 -21.28 -13.72 19.15
N ALA A 186 -20.82 -14.71 19.93
CA ALA A 186 -19.39 -14.97 20.12
C ALA A 186 -18.67 -15.40 18.84
N GLU A 187 -19.35 -16.08 17.91
CA GLU A 187 -18.82 -16.44 16.60
C GLU A 187 -18.59 -15.18 15.76
N VAL A 188 -19.58 -14.30 15.73
CA VAL A 188 -19.52 -13.03 15.00
C VAL A 188 -18.39 -12.15 15.53
N GLU A 189 -18.29 -12.01 16.86
CA GLU A 189 -17.23 -11.24 17.51
C GLU A 189 -15.83 -11.77 17.18
N ARG A 190 -15.65 -13.09 17.21
CA ARG A 190 -14.37 -13.71 16.86
C ARG A 190 -14.00 -13.45 15.40
N GLN A 191 -14.94 -13.65 14.48
CA GLN A 191 -14.73 -13.39 13.05
C GLN A 191 -14.40 -11.90 12.77
N LEU A 192 -15.10 -10.98 13.42
CA LEU A 192 -14.80 -9.54 13.33
C LEU A 192 -13.42 -9.21 13.91
N ALA A 193 -12.99 -9.88 14.98
CA ALA A 193 -11.65 -9.71 15.53
C ALA A 193 -10.56 -10.13 14.54
N LEU A 194 -10.75 -11.22 13.79
CA LEU A 194 -9.83 -11.64 12.72
C LEU A 194 -9.71 -10.58 11.61
N ILE A 195 -10.84 -10.05 11.17
CA ILE A 195 -10.91 -8.99 10.14
C ILE A 195 -10.24 -7.71 10.66
N GLY A 196 -10.53 -7.34 11.90
CA GLY A 196 -9.93 -6.18 12.57
C GLY A 196 -8.42 -6.31 12.71
N ARG A 197 -7.92 -7.49 13.07
CA ARG A 197 -6.48 -7.78 13.18
C ARG A 197 -5.76 -7.60 11.85
N LEU A 198 -6.30 -8.16 10.77
CA LEU A 198 -5.72 -8.00 9.43
C LEU A 198 -5.70 -6.53 8.98
N THR A 199 -6.80 -5.81 9.19
CA THR A 199 -6.92 -4.39 8.85
C THR A 199 -5.93 -3.54 9.66
N ALA A 200 -5.77 -3.86 10.95
CA ALA A 200 -4.81 -3.20 11.83
C ALA A 200 -3.37 -3.49 11.43
N ALA A 201 -3.04 -4.70 10.97
CA ALA A 201 -1.71 -5.05 10.48
C ALA A 201 -1.31 -4.23 9.25
N VAL A 202 -2.23 -4.08 8.29
CA VAL A 202 -2.03 -3.23 7.10
C VAL A 202 -1.81 -1.77 7.50
N ARG A 203 -2.70 -1.21 8.34
CA ARG A 203 -2.57 0.18 8.84
C ARG A 203 -1.28 0.39 9.63
N GLY A 204 -0.92 -0.57 10.48
CA GLY A 204 0.30 -0.52 11.29
C GLY A 204 1.57 -0.51 10.43
N GLN A 205 1.54 -1.14 9.25
CA GLN A 205 2.65 -1.05 8.32
C GLN A 205 2.80 0.36 7.74
N VAL A 206 1.70 1.01 7.36
CA VAL A 206 1.70 2.41 6.87
C VAL A 206 2.18 3.38 7.95
N GLU A 207 1.78 3.18 9.20
CA GLU A 207 2.24 4.01 10.34
C GLU A 207 3.74 3.84 10.60
N ARG A 208 4.24 2.60 10.54
CA ARG A 208 5.68 2.31 10.63
C ARG A 208 6.46 2.97 9.50
N GLU A 209 5.93 2.96 8.29
CA GLU A 209 6.54 3.72 7.20
C GLU A 209 6.57 5.21 7.53
N THR A 210 5.43 5.79 7.89
CA THR A 210 5.30 7.23 8.14
C THR A 210 6.26 7.71 9.23
N SER A 211 6.33 7.02 10.37
CA SER A 211 7.26 7.31 11.44
C SER A 211 8.72 7.19 11.02
N THR A 212 9.05 6.18 10.20
CA THR A 212 10.40 6.04 9.67
C THR A 212 10.76 7.18 8.72
N TRP A 213 9.83 7.60 7.86
CA TRP A 213 10.02 8.73 6.95
C TRP A 213 10.21 10.04 7.73
N GLN A 214 9.46 10.26 8.81
CA GLN A 214 9.64 11.41 9.70
C GLN A 214 11.03 11.42 10.35
N ALA A 215 11.51 10.26 10.81
CA ALA A 215 12.84 10.14 11.42
C ALA A 215 13.97 10.39 10.40
N GLU A 216 13.87 9.80 9.20
CA GLU A 216 14.81 10.02 8.10
C GLU A 216 14.85 11.50 7.68
N PHE A 217 13.68 12.13 7.56
CA PHE A 217 13.57 13.55 7.22
C PHE A 217 14.20 14.45 8.29
N GLY A 218 13.93 14.18 9.57
CA GLY A 218 14.51 14.93 10.69
C GLY A 218 16.02 14.75 10.84
N ALA A 219 16.57 13.62 10.40
CA ALA A 219 18.02 13.43 10.33
C ALA A 219 18.63 14.26 9.18
N ALA A 220 18.02 14.24 8.00
CA ALA A 220 18.51 14.99 6.84
C ALA A 220 18.50 16.51 7.07
N THR A 221 17.47 17.06 7.71
CA THR A 221 17.39 18.50 8.02
C THR A 221 18.46 18.95 9.02
N ARG A 222 18.77 18.12 10.04
CA ARG A 222 19.86 18.40 10.98
C ARG A 222 21.23 18.41 10.29
N GLN A 223 21.49 17.43 9.43
CA GLN A 223 22.73 17.37 8.66
C GLN A 223 22.92 18.61 7.77
N LEU A 224 21.86 19.10 7.13
CA LEU A 224 21.92 20.34 6.33
C LEU A 224 22.22 21.58 7.20
N HIS A 225 21.69 21.64 8.42
CA HIS A 225 21.97 22.74 9.34
C HIS A 225 23.43 22.73 9.83
N GLU A 226 23.97 21.56 10.13
CA GLU A 226 25.37 21.38 10.55
C GLU A 226 26.37 21.71 9.42
N GLN A 227 26.02 21.39 8.16
CA GLN A 227 26.84 21.72 6.99
C GLN A 227 26.72 23.19 6.55
N GLY A 228 25.58 23.84 6.86
CA GLY A 228 25.30 25.24 6.52
C GLY A 228 25.76 26.26 7.56
N GLY A 229 26.32 25.83 8.68
CA GLY A 229 26.92 26.70 9.68
C GLY A 229 28.20 27.34 9.14
N LEU A 230 28.07 28.48 8.45
CA LEU A 230 29.20 29.33 8.10
C LEU A 230 29.96 29.74 9.38
N PRO A 231 31.30 29.81 9.36
CA PRO A 231 32.04 30.35 10.48
C PRO A 231 31.57 31.80 10.68
N VAL A 232 31.01 32.09 11.86
CA VAL A 232 30.78 33.46 12.29
C VAL A 232 32.16 34.13 12.32
N PRO A 233 32.45 35.14 11.48
CA PRO A 233 33.71 35.86 11.60
C PRO A 233 33.73 36.50 12.99
N ASP A 234 34.78 36.21 13.76
CA ASP A 234 35.01 36.85 15.06
C ASP A 234 34.90 38.36 14.87
N ARG A 235 33.93 38.96 15.59
CA ARG A 235 33.79 40.41 15.65
C ARG A 235 35.05 40.93 16.35
N PRO A 236 35.88 41.79 15.72
CA PRO A 236 37.06 42.31 16.38
C PRO A 236 36.62 43.08 17.64
N PRO A 237 37.34 42.94 18.77
CA PRO A 237 37.04 43.69 19.97
C PRO A 237 37.13 45.18 19.68
N GLY A 238 36.16 45.93 20.20
CA GLY A 238 35.95 47.35 19.92
C GLY A 238 37.22 48.19 20.07
N ALA A 239 37.37 49.11 19.13
CA ALA A 239 38.11 50.35 19.26
C ALA A 239 37.38 51.32 20.18
#